data_AF-A0A6G2VT25-F1
#
_entry.id   AF-A0A6G2VT25-F1
#
_cell.length_a   1.000
_cell.length_b   1.000
_cell.length_c   1.000
_cell.angle_alpha   90.00
_cell.angle_beta   90.00
_cell.angle_gamma   90.00
#
_symmetry.space_group_name_H-M   'P 1'
#
loop_
_entity.id
_entity.type
_entity.pdbx_description
1 polymer ?
#
loop_
_entity_poly.entity_id
_entity_poly.type
_entity_poly.pdbx_seq_one_letter_code
_entity_poly.pdbx_strand_id
1 'polypeptide(L)'
;AWAHQDLPFDRLVEVLNPERTTARHSLFQVMLTVGDAAAEAPRLGGLDGQFLFPSASVAKFDLTFAFAEHRDAAGEPGGLDITVEYATDLYDARTIEATA
;
A
#
# COMPACT_ATOMS: atom_id res chain seq x y z
N ALA A 1 6.49 18.16 -5.35
CA ALA A 1 7.17 16.90 -5.73
C ALA A 1 6.86 16.46 -7.18
N TRP A 2 5.68 16.72 -7.73
CA TRP A 2 5.31 16.30 -9.10
C TRP A 2 6.16 16.86 -10.25
N ALA A 3 6.91 17.94 -10.01
CA ALA A 3 7.77 18.54 -11.04
C ALA A 3 9.01 17.70 -11.42
N HIS A 4 9.34 16.64 -10.66
CA HIS A 4 10.58 15.87 -10.83
C HIS A 4 10.36 14.35 -10.78
N GLN A 5 9.20 13.86 -11.24
CA GLN A 5 8.89 12.42 -11.20
C GLN A 5 9.76 11.58 -12.13
N ASP A 6 10.39 12.19 -13.13
CA ASP A 6 11.27 11.50 -14.08
C ASP A 6 12.58 11.02 -13.43
N LEU A 7 12.92 11.53 -12.24
CA LEU A 7 14.09 11.08 -11.50
C LEU A 7 13.80 9.72 -10.84
N PRO A 8 14.49 8.64 -11.23
CA PRO A 8 14.28 7.33 -10.62
C PRO A 8 14.72 7.34 -9.15
N PHE A 9 13.92 6.71 -8.29
CA PHE A 9 14.20 6.60 -6.86
C PHE A 9 15.60 6.01 -6.58
N ASP A 10 15.98 4.95 -7.28
CA ASP A 10 17.29 4.29 -7.10
C ASP A 10 18.47 5.22 -7.37
N ARG A 11 18.32 6.16 -8.32
CA ARG A 11 19.34 7.17 -8.62
C ARG A 11 19.46 8.20 -7.51
N LEU A 12 18.35 8.57 -6.89
CA LEU A 12 18.36 9.47 -5.74
C LEU A 12 19.07 8.82 -4.54
N VAL A 13 18.81 7.52 -4.29
CA VAL A 13 19.51 6.76 -3.23
C VAL A 13 21.01 6.69 -3.51
N GLU A 14 21.41 6.42 -4.76
CA GLU A 14 22.82 6.38 -5.17
C GLU A 14 23.54 7.70 -4.90
N VAL A 15 22.93 8.83 -5.29
CA VAL A 15 23.54 10.16 -5.14
C VAL A 15 23.60 10.60 -3.68
N LEU A 16 22.52 10.37 -2.91
CA LEU A 16 22.48 10.76 -1.50
C LEU A 16 23.35 9.84 -0.62
N ASN A 17 23.61 8.62 -1.08
CA ASN A 17 24.40 7.59 -0.41
C ASN A 17 24.13 7.52 1.12
N PRO A 18 22.87 7.35 1.55
CA PRO A 18 22.55 7.23 2.96
C PRO A 18 23.18 5.97 3.55
N GLU A 19 23.34 5.93 4.87
CA GLU A 19 23.80 4.72 5.56
C GLU A 19 22.88 3.53 5.22
N ARG A 20 23.46 2.51 4.60
CA ARG A 20 22.71 1.34 4.13
C ARG A 20 22.50 0.34 5.25
N THR A 21 21.27 -0.13 5.39
CA THR A 21 20.89 -1.23 6.28
C THR A 21 20.03 -2.23 5.54
N THR A 22 20.09 -3.50 5.93
CA THR A 22 19.17 -4.54 5.45
C THR A 22 17.85 -4.54 6.21
N ALA A 23 17.76 -3.79 7.32
CA ALA A 23 16.61 -3.81 8.22
C ALA A 23 15.55 -2.72 7.92
N ARG A 24 15.83 -1.77 7.02
CA ARG A 24 14.93 -0.65 6.71
C ARG A 24 15.05 -0.25 5.25
N HIS A 25 13.96 0.28 4.70
CA HIS A 25 13.99 0.87 3.37
C HIS A 25 14.78 2.19 3.36
N SER A 26 15.45 2.47 2.24
CA SER A 26 16.26 3.68 2.08
C SER A 26 15.34 4.91 2.00
N LEU A 27 15.72 6.01 2.66
CA LEU A 27 15.05 7.33 2.64
C LEU A 27 13.68 7.44 3.32
N PHE A 28 12.84 6.41 3.34
CA PHE A 28 11.53 6.45 4.01
C PHE A 28 11.11 5.06 4.51
N GLN A 29 10.24 5.05 5.52
CA GLN A 29 9.79 3.85 6.23
C GLN A 29 8.27 3.62 6.13
N VAL A 30 7.51 4.68 5.81
CA VAL A 30 6.05 4.63 5.67
C VAL A 30 5.67 4.94 4.23
N MET A 31 4.97 4.01 3.59
CA MET A 31 4.40 4.18 2.25
C MET A 31 2.90 4.46 2.34
N LEU A 32 2.40 5.35 1.48
CA LEU A 32 0.97 5.60 1.31
C LEU A 32 0.60 5.48 -0.16
N THR A 33 -0.41 4.68 -0.46
CA THR A 33 -0.95 4.53 -1.81
C THR A 33 -2.44 4.78 -1.81
N VAL A 34 -2.92 5.54 -2.79
CA VAL A 34 -4.36 5.73 -3.05
C VAL A 34 -4.62 5.25 -4.46
N GLY A 35 -5.62 4.40 -4.62
CA GLY A 35 -6.12 3.95 -5.92
C GLY A 35 -7.61 3.70 -5.87
N ASP A 36 -8.19 3.38 -7.02
CA ASP A 36 -9.58 2.99 -7.09
C ASP A 36 -9.78 1.60 -6.46
N ALA A 37 -10.92 1.42 -5.79
CA ALA A 37 -11.31 0.10 -5.28
C ALA A 37 -11.44 -0.91 -6.43
N ALA A 38 -11.04 -2.15 -6.17
CA ALA A 38 -11.14 -3.22 -7.15
C ALA A 38 -12.60 -3.39 -7.60
N ALA A 39 -12.79 -3.65 -8.90
CA ALA A 39 -14.10 -3.98 -9.44
C ALA A 39 -14.72 -5.17 -8.69
N GLU A 40 -16.05 -5.25 -8.68
CA GLU A 40 -16.77 -6.40 -8.12
C GLU A 40 -16.15 -7.72 -8.58
N ALA A 41 -16.10 -8.71 -7.67
CA ALA A 41 -15.53 -9.99 -7.98
C ALA A 41 -16.20 -10.60 -9.24
N PRO A 42 -15.41 -11.17 -10.16
CA PRO A 42 -15.92 -11.56 -11.46
C PRO A 42 -16.95 -12.68 -11.32
N ARG A 43 -18.06 -12.57 -12.06
CA ARG A 43 -19.01 -13.68 -12.23
C ARG A 43 -18.54 -14.58 -13.37
N LEU A 44 -18.41 -15.87 -13.09
CA LEU A 44 -17.96 -16.88 -14.04
C LEU A 44 -19.13 -17.80 -14.37
N GLY A 45 -19.90 -17.46 -15.41
CA GLY A 45 -20.97 -18.33 -15.92
C GLY A 45 -22.03 -18.71 -14.87
N GLY A 46 -22.45 -17.75 -14.04
CA GLY A 46 -23.44 -17.98 -12.97
C GLY A 46 -22.84 -18.40 -11.63
N LEU A 47 -21.51 -18.53 -11.55
CA LEU A 47 -20.79 -18.70 -10.29
C LEU A 47 -20.25 -17.35 -9.80
N ASP A 48 -20.36 -17.12 -8.51
CA ASP A 48 -19.77 -15.95 -7.85
C ASP A 48 -18.27 -16.21 -7.63
N GLY A 49 -17.43 -15.31 -8.14
CA GLY A 49 -16.00 -15.30 -7.85
C GLY A 49 -15.70 -14.56 -6.55
N GLN A 50 -14.55 -14.83 -5.96
CA GLN A 50 -14.00 -14.05 -4.85
C GLN A 50 -12.51 -13.81 -5.09
N PHE A 51 -12.05 -12.59 -4.82
CA PHE A 51 -10.61 -12.33 -4.78
C PHE A 51 -10.02 -12.93 -3.51
N LEU A 52 -9.04 -13.81 -3.68
CA LEU A 52 -8.19 -14.28 -2.60
C LEU A 52 -6.88 -13.51 -2.68
N PHE A 53 -6.67 -12.62 -1.71
CA PHE A 53 -5.38 -11.97 -1.54
C PHE A 53 -4.55 -12.87 -0.62
N PRO A 54 -3.46 -13.48 -1.11
CA PRO A 54 -2.57 -14.22 -0.22
C PRO A 54 -2.01 -13.25 0.81
N SER A 55 -1.83 -13.73 2.06
CA SER A 55 -1.14 -12.94 3.07
C SER A 55 0.24 -12.55 2.55
N ALA A 56 0.54 -11.25 2.57
CA ALA A 56 1.86 -10.75 2.21
C ALA A 56 2.89 -11.43 3.13
N SER A 57 3.76 -12.25 2.55
CA SER A 57 4.72 -13.02 3.34
C SER A 57 5.89 -12.17 3.84
N VAL A 58 6.09 -10.97 3.28
CA VAL A 58 7.17 -10.04 3.62
C VAL A 58 6.71 -8.61 3.45
N ALA A 59 6.79 -7.81 4.51
CA ALA A 59 6.60 -6.37 4.45
C ALA A 59 7.84 -5.70 3.83
N LYS A 60 7.65 -4.91 2.77
CA LYS A 60 8.76 -4.21 2.07
C LYS A 60 9.20 -2.92 2.77
N PHE A 61 8.27 -2.32 3.51
CA PHE A 61 8.45 -1.11 4.31
C PHE A 61 8.04 -1.41 5.74
N ASP A 62 8.44 -0.56 6.68
CA ASP A 62 8.04 -0.71 8.08
C ASP A 62 6.50 -0.66 8.18
N LEU A 63 5.86 0.26 7.44
CA LEU A 63 4.40 0.40 7.31
C LEU A 63 3.99 0.78 5.88
N THR A 64 2.91 0.19 5.39
CA THR A 64 2.23 0.62 4.15
C THR A 64 0.75 0.79 4.41
N PHE A 65 0.22 1.98 4.11
CA PHE A 65 -1.21 2.26 4.10
C PHE A 65 -1.70 2.28 2.65
N ALA A 66 -2.56 1.34 2.30
CA ALA A 66 -3.23 1.27 1.01
C ALA A 66 -4.69 1.67 1.16
N PHE A 67 -5.07 2.74 0.45
CA PHE A 67 -6.42 3.26 0.38
C PHE A 67 -7.04 2.93 -0.97
N ALA A 68 -8.22 2.33 -0.94
CA ALA A 68 -9.03 2.01 -2.10
C ALA A 68 -10.30 2.88 -2.09
N GLU A 69 -10.40 3.85 -2.99
CA GLU A 69 -11.54 4.76 -3.09
C GLU A 69 -12.71 4.08 -3.82
N HIS A 70 -13.88 4.07 -3.18
CA HIS A 70 -15.14 3.69 -3.82
C HIS A 70 -15.79 4.93 -4.41
N ARG A 71 -16.33 4.81 -5.62
CA ARG A 71 -17.17 5.82 -6.26
C ARG A 71 -18.44 5.18 -6.77
N ASP A 72 -19.55 5.92 -6.68
CA ASP A 72 -20.81 5.47 -7.24
C ASP A 72 -20.87 5.65 -8.78
N ALA A 73 -22.00 5.30 -9.39
CA ALA A 73 -22.19 5.41 -10.83
C ALA A 73 -22.18 6.87 -11.36
N ALA A 74 -22.38 7.86 -10.48
CA ALA A 74 -22.27 9.28 -10.81
C ALA A 74 -20.85 9.83 -10.57
N GLY A 75 -19.95 9.01 -10.00
CA GLY A 75 -18.59 9.38 -9.65
C GLY A 75 -18.46 10.03 -8.27
N GLU A 76 -19.52 10.03 -7.47
CA GLU A 76 -19.53 10.61 -6.12
C GLU A 76 -18.80 9.70 -5.13
N PRO A 77 -18.17 10.25 -4.07
CA PRO A 77 -17.44 9.47 -3.08
C PRO A 77 -18.35 8.47 -2.35
N GLY A 78 -17.99 7.19 -2.42
CA GLY A 78 -18.69 6.06 -1.80
C GLY A 78 -18.01 5.49 -0.56
N GLY A 79 -16.85 6.00 -0.17
CA GLY A 79 -16.06 5.54 0.98
C GLY A 79 -14.64 5.10 0.60
N LEU A 80 -13.89 4.64 1.59
CA LEU A 80 -12.51 4.20 1.44
C LEU A 80 -12.32 2.88 2.19
N ASP A 81 -11.80 1.87 1.50
CA ASP A 81 -11.24 0.69 2.16
C ASP A 81 -9.78 0.98 2.50
N ILE A 82 -9.36 0.59 3.71
CA ILE A 82 -7.99 0.78 4.20
C ILE A 82 -7.39 -0.59 4.49
N THR A 83 -6.24 -0.87 3.86
CA THR A 83 -5.40 -2.01 4.19
C THR A 83 -4.08 -1.51 4.75
N VAL A 84 -3.66 -2.05 5.90
CA VAL A 84 -2.37 -1.73 6.50
C VAL A 84 -1.48 -2.97 6.49
N GLU A 85 -0.37 -2.90 5.79
CA GLU A 85 0.72 -3.89 5.83
C GLU A 85 1.82 -3.37 6.75
N TYR A 86 2.35 -4.23 7.63
CA TYR A 86 3.34 -3.81 8.62
C TYR A 86 4.37 -4.91 8.90
N ALA A 87 5.59 -4.48 9.24
CA ALA A 87 6.64 -5.38 9.68
C ALA A 87 6.34 -5.88 11.11
N THR A 88 6.10 -7.19 11.27
CA THR A 88 5.75 -7.79 12.57
C THR A 88 6.89 -7.77 13.58
N ASP A 89 8.13 -7.60 13.12
CA ASP A 89 9.30 -7.42 13.99
C ASP A 89 9.30 -6.05 14.69
N LEU A 90 8.48 -5.10 14.19
CA LEU A 90 8.37 -3.73 14.70
C LEU A 90 7.02 -3.41 15.33
N TYR A 91 5.93 -4.00 14.82
CA TYR A 91 4.56 -3.68 15.24
C TYR A 91 3.71 -4.94 15.46
N ASP A 92 2.78 -4.83 16.41
CA ASP A 92 1.72 -5.82 16.62
C ASP A 92 0.37 -5.32 16.08
N ALA A 93 -0.59 -6.23 15.93
CA ALA A 93 -1.91 -5.92 15.38
C ALA A 93 -2.62 -4.82 16.18
N ARG A 94 -2.50 -4.84 17.51
CA ARG A 94 -3.16 -3.87 18.39
C ARG A 94 -2.64 -2.45 18.15
N THR A 95 -1.34 -2.30 17.95
CA THR A 95 -0.71 -1.01 17.65
C THR A 95 -1.26 -0.46 16.35
N ILE A 96 -1.36 -1.31 15.32
CA ILE A 96 -1.87 -0.91 14.01
C ILE A 96 -3.35 -0.55 14.05
N GLU A 97 -4.17 -1.38 14.71
CA GLU A 97 -5.61 -1.11 14.91
C GLU A 97 -5.88 0.21 15.65
N ALA A 98 -4.98 0.65 16.53
CA ALA A 98 -5.11 1.93 17.21
C ALA A 98 -4.71 3.14 16.33
N THR A 99 -4.06 2.90 15.18
CA THR A 99 -3.59 3.96 14.27
C THR A 99 -4.44 4.10 13.01
N ALA A 100 -5.27 3.09 12.71
CA ALA A 100 -6.25 3.10 11.62
C ALA A 100 -7.55 3.79 12.05
#